data_AF-A0AAD2V4A9-F1
#
_entry.id   AF-A0AAD2V4A9-F1
#
_cell.length_a   1.000
_cell.length_b   1.000
_cell.length_c   1.000
_cell.angle_alpha   90.00
_cell.angle_beta   90.00
_cell.angle_gamma   90.00
#
_symmetry.space_group_name_H-M   'P 1'
#
loop_
_entity.id
_entity.type
_entity.pdbx_description
1 polymer ?
#
loop_
_entity_poly.entity_id
_entity_poly.type
_entity_poly.pdbx_seq_one_letter_code
_entity_poly.pdbx_strand_id
1 'polypeptide(L)'
;MDITKSQSDFEAWWNAPEQAELRNSCAMGWGFRIWKAARESIEVELPERAKLERSGKNKGRYVCWPCSFDPEYALGINHTIDWFTEALRTAGIRIKGESEKC
;
A
#
# COMPACT_ATOMS: atom_id res chain seq x y z
N MET A 1 -10.24 -1.06 0.67
CA MET A 1 -10.13 -1.74 -0.63
C MET A 1 -11.22 -1.20 -1.54
N ASP A 2 -10.84 -0.59 -2.67
CA ASP A 2 -11.80 -0.20 -3.71
C ASP A 2 -12.30 -1.46 -4.42
N ILE A 3 -13.58 -1.77 -4.22
CA ILE A 3 -14.20 -3.03 -4.64
C ILE A 3 -14.15 -3.19 -6.17
N THR A 4 -14.16 -2.09 -6.93
CA THR A 4 -14.24 -2.11 -8.39
C THR A 4 -12.93 -2.58 -9.04
N LYS A 5 -11.79 -2.04 -8.59
CA LYS A 5 -10.46 -2.45 -9.09
C LYS A 5 -10.05 -3.84 -8.61
N SER A 6 -10.49 -4.23 -7.41
CA SER A 6 -10.24 -5.59 -6.91
C SER A 6 -11.00 -6.67 -7.69
N GLN A 7 -12.15 -6.35 -8.28
CA GLN A 7 -12.88 -7.29 -9.15
C GLN A 7 -12.14 -7.51 -10.48
N SER A 8 -11.69 -6.46 -11.15
CA SER A 8 -10.95 -6.59 -12.40
C SER A 8 -9.63 -7.34 -12.23
N ASP A 9 -8.89 -7.05 -11.16
CA ASP A 9 -7.62 -7.71 -10.86
C ASP A 9 -7.82 -9.20 -10.54
N PHE A 10 -8.90 -9.52 -9.82
CA PHE A 10 -9.30 -10.90 -9.57
C PHE A 10 -9.69 -11.61 -10.87
N GLU A 11 -10.50 -11.00 -11.74
CA GLU A 11 -10.92 -11.64 -12.99
C GLU A 11 -9.74 -11.90 -13.92
N ALA A 12 -8.79 -10.97 -14.01
CA ALA A 12 -7.55 -11.18 -14.77
C ALA A 12 -6.73 -12.35 -14.21
N TRP A 13 -6.57 -12.41 -12.88
CA TRP A 13 -5.90 -13.53 -12.22
C TRP A 13 -6.66 -14.85 -12.41
N TRP A 14 -7.98 -14.84 -12.19
CA TRP A 14 -8.86 -16.02 -12.25
C TRP A 14 -8.86 -16.64 -13.63
N ASN A 15 -8.84 -15.83 -14.70
CA ASN A 15 -8.88 -16.30 -16.09
C ASN A 15 -7.50 -16.67 -16.65
N ALA A 16 -6.41 -16.40 -15.94
CA ALA A 16 -5.05 -16.77 -16.38
C ALA A 16 -4.95 -18.29 -16.60
N PRO A 17 -4.21 -18.76 -17.63
CA PRO A 17 -4.15 -20.18 -17.98
C PRO A 17 -3.64 -21.05 -16.82
N GLU A 18 -2.76 -20.52 -15.97
CA GLU A 18 -2.20 -21.20 -14.80
C GLU A 18 -3.27 -21.54 -13.74
N GLN A 19 -4.38 -20.81 -13.71
CA GLN A 19 -5.48 -21.06 -12.78
C GLN A 19 -6.51 -22.07 -13.31
N ALA A 20 -6.25 -22.74 -14.44
CA ALA A 20 -7.21 -23.67 -15.05
C ALA A 20 -7.65 -24.79 -14.10
N GLU A 21 -6.73 -25.37 -13.33
CA GLU A 21 -7.05 -26.40 -12.34
C GLU A 21 -7.96 -25.86 -11.21
N LEU A 22 -7.68 -24.65 -10.74
CA LEU A 22 -8.49 -23.99 -9.71
C LEU A 22 -9.90 -23.69 -10.23
N ARG A 23 -10.04 -23.23 -11.49
CA ARG A 23 -11.35 -22.98 -12.10
C ARG A 23 -12.18 -24.25 -12.30
N ASN A 24 -11.50 -25.37 -12.54
CA ASN A 24 -12.16 -26.67 -12.70
C ASN A 24 -12.57 -27.29 -11.35
N SER A 25 -11.91 -26.92 -10.25
CA SER A 25 -12.13 -27.51 -8.92
C SER A 25 -12.91 -26.61 -7.95
N CYS A 26 -13.01 -25.30 -8.20
CA CYS A 26 -13.61 -24.33 -7.28
C CYS A 26 -14.57 -23.38 -8.00
N ALA A 27 -15.71 -23.08 -7.38
CA ALA A 27 -16.60 -22.02 -7.88
C ALA A 27 -15.91 -20.65 -7.75
N MET A 28 -16.10 -19.79 -8.75
CA MET A 28 -15.47 -18.46 -8.82
C MET A 28 -15.73 -17.61 -7.57
N GLY A 29 -16.93 -17.68 -6.98
CA GLY A 29 -17.24 -16.94 -5.75
C GLY A 29 -16.39 -17.37 -4.54
N TRP A 30 -16.09 -18.66 -4.42
CA TRP A 30 -15.16 -19.16 -3.40
C TRP A 30 -13.71 -18.80 -3.74
N GLY A 31 -13.34 -18.87 -5.02
CA GLY A 31 -12.05 -18.41 -5.51
C GLY A 31 -11.80 -16.94 -5.16
N PHE A 32 -12.80 -16.08 -5.31
CA PHE A 32 -12.72 -14.66 -4.94
C PHE A 32 -12.48 -14.45 -3.45
N ARG A 33 -13.18 -15.22 -2.60
CA ARG A 33 -13.00 -15.15 -1.14
C ARG A 33 -11.60 -15.57 -0.72
N ILE A 34 -11.09 -16.66 -1.29
CA ILE A 34 -9.74 -17.16 -1.02
C ILE A 34 -8.70 -16.15 -1.52
N TRP A 35 -8.85 -15.64 -2.74
CA TRP A 35 -7.96 -14.64 -3.32
C TRP A 35 -7.90 -13.37 -2.47
N LYS A 36 -9.07 -12.85 -2.06
CA LYS A 36 -9.16 -11.69 -1.19
C LYS A 36 -8.48 -11.95 0.16
N ALA A 37 -8.76 -13.10 0.79
CA ALA A 37 -8.13 -13.47 2.05
C ALA A 37 -6.61 -13.61 1.92
N ALA A 38 -6.11 -14.19 0.82
CA ALA A 38 -4.68 -14.31 0.55
C ALA A 38 -4.02 -12.94 0.46
N ARG A 39 -4.64 -11.95 -0.20
CA ARG A 39 -4.10 -10.59 -0.28
C ARG A 39 -4.14 -9.86 1.05
N GLU A 40 -5.23 -10.02 1.80
CA GLU A 40 -5.34 -9.46 3.16
C GLU A 40 -4.38 -10.12 4.16
N SER A 41 -3.92 -11.35 3.89
CA SER A 41 -2.92 -12.03 4.72
C SER A 41 -1.50 -11.51 4.50
N ILE A 42 -1.26 -10.78 3.41
CA ILE A 42 0.03 -10.14 3.15
C ILE A 42 0.08 -8.88 3.98
N GLU A 43 1.12 -8.78 4.80
CA GLU A 43 1.43 -7.62 5.62
C GLU A 43 2.74 -6.98 5.14
N VAL A 44 2.70 -5.69 4.81
CA VAL A 44 3.85 -4.93 4.31
C VAL A 44 4.25 -3.87 5.34
N GLU A 45 5.54 -3.85 5.67
CA GLU A 45 6.15 -2.76 6.43
C GLU A 45 6.52 -1.61 5.49
N LEU A 46 5.98 -0.42 5.76
CA LEU A 46 6.37 0.80 5.05
C LEU A 46 7.50 1.52 5.79
N PRO A 47 8.38 2.23 5.06
CA PRO A 47 9.43 3.02 5.68
C PRO A 47 8.83 4.14 6.55
N GLU A 48 9.58 4.56 7.58
CA GLU A 48 9.18 5.67 8.43
C GLU A 48 9.07 6.97 7.63
N ARG A 49 8.06 7.78 7.97
CA ARG A 49 7.88 9.10 7.38
C ARG A 49 9.01 10.04 7.82
N ALA A 50 9.46 10.86 6.88
CA ALA A 50 10.41 11.92 7.15
C ALA A 50 9.78 12.95 8.10
N LYS A 51 10.43 13.21 9.25
CA LYS A 51 10.00 14.22 10.22
C LYS A 51 10.46 15.59 9.75
N LEU A 52 9.50 16.48 9.47
CA LEU A 52 9.76 17.89 9.21
C LEU A 52 9.87 18.61 10.56
N GLU A 53 11.07 18.69 11.13
CA GLU A 53 11.26 19.54 12.31
C GLU A 53 11.40 21.01 11.89
N ARG A 54 10.66 21.90 12.57
CA ARG A 54 10.76 23.35 12.37
C ARG A 54 12.08 23.85 12.99
N SER A 55 13.18 23.70 12.26
CA SER A 55 14.47 24.28 12.65
C SER A 55 14.40 25.82 12.59
N GLY A 56 14.21 26.44 13.75
CA GLY A 56 14.12 27.88 13.91
C GLY A 56 15.45 28.58 13.72
N LYS A 57 15.86 28.84 12.48
CA LYS A 57 16.76 29.95 12.12
C LYS A 57 16.42 30.60 10.77
N ASN A 58 15.72 29.89 9.88
CA ASN A 58 15.34 30.40 8.57
C ASN A 58 13.84 30.68 8.53
N LYS A 59 13.48 31.97 8.61
CA LYS A 59 12.12 32.46 8.36
C LYS A 59 11.68 32.03 6.95
N GLY A 60 10.99 30.89 6.85
CA GLY A 60 10.33 30.44 5.62
C GLY A 60 11.00 29.31 4.82
N ARG A 61 12.03 28.61 5.35
CA ARG A 61 12.58 27.42 4.66
C ARG A 61 12.83 26.28 5.65
N TYR A 62 12.09 25.19 5.48
CA TYR A 62 12.08 23.99 6.35
C TYR A 62 13.34 23.11 6.17
N VAL A 63 14.53 23.56 6.52
CA VAL A 63 15.73 22.68 6.45
C VAL A 63 15.82 21.77 7.68
N CYS A 64 15.91 20.44 7.48
CA CYS A 64 16.32 19.53 8.55
C CYS A 64 17.81 19.75 8.88
N TRP A 65 18.23 19.42 10.09
CA TRP A 65 19.64 19.35 10.49
C TRP A 65 19.79 18.10 11.36
N PRO A 66 20.82 17.24 11.19
CA PRO A 66 22.11 17.45 10.52
C PRO A 66 22.11 17.11 9.02
N CYS A 67 20.97 16.68 8.48
CA CYS A 67 20.79 16.36 7.08
C CYS A 67 20.64 17.66 6.27
N SER A 68 21.56 17.94 5.35
CA SER A 68 21.43 19.04 4.37
C SER A 68 20.30 18.79 3.36
N PHE A 69 19.14 18.35 3.83
CA PHE A 69 18.05 17.84 3.03
C PHE A 69 17.01 18.93 2.85
N ASP A 70 16.71 19.21 1.59
CA ASP A 70 15.69 20.18 1.22
C ASP A 70 14.33 19.71 1.75
N PRO A 71 13.52 20.57 2.38
CA PRO A 71 12.16 20.23 2.78
C PRO A 71 11.28 19.70 1.65
N GLU A 72 11.49 20.17 0.43
CA GLU A 72 10.78 19.66 -0.75
C GLU A 72 11.08 18.17 -0.95
N TYR A 73 12.30 17.72 -0.61
CA TYR A 73 12.67 16.32 -0.65
C TYR A 73 11.94 15.51 0.43
N ALA A 74 11.91 16.00 1.68
CA ALA A 74 11.20 15.31 2.77
C ALA A 74 9.68 15.23 2.53
N LEU A 75 9.09 16.28 1.96
CA LEU A 75 7.72 16.27 1.45
C LEU A 75 7.56 15.21 0.34
N GLY A 76 8.50 15.14 -0.60
CA GLY A 76 8.50 14.15 -1.68
C GLY A 76 8.55 12.70 -1.19
N ILE A 77 9.38 12.39 -0.17
CA ILE A 77 9.39 11.07 0.46
C ILE A 77 8.01 10.74 1.04
N ASN A 78 7.45 11.64 1.84
CA ASN A 78 6.16 11.41 2.49
C ASN A 78 5.02 11.25 1.48
N HIS A 79 5.00 12.07 0.42
CA HIS A 79 4.05 11.94 -0.68
C HIS A 79 4.17 10.58 -1.38
N THR A 80 5.39 10.10 -1.56
CA THR A 80 5.66 8.80 -2.17
C THR A 80 5.15 7.66 -1.27
N ILE A 81 5.40 7.75 0.04
CA ILE A 81 4.85 6.81 1.04
C ILE A 81 3.32 6.78 0.98
N ASP A 82 2.67 7.95 0.85
CA ASP A 82 1.22 8.04 0.75
C ASP A 82 0.68 7.38 -0.54
N TRP A 83 1.34 7.59 -1.67
CA TRP A 83 0.98 6.91 -2.91
C TRP A 83 1.12 5.39 -2.83
N PHE A 84 2.20 4.89 -2.23
CA PHE A 84 2.37 3.45 -2.00
C PHE A 84 1.32 2.89 -1.04
N THR A 85 1.02 3.63 0.03
CA THR A 85 -0.02 3.27 1.02
C THR A 85 -1.36 3.06 0.32
N GLU A 86 -1.79 4.02 -0.50
CA GLU A 86 -3.05 3.91 -1.25
C GLU A 86 -3.02 2.77 -2.27
N ALA A 87 -1.93 2.63 -3.03
CA ALA A 87 -1.79 1.54 -3.98
C ALA A 87 -1.91 0.15 -3.32
N LEU A 88 -1.27 -0.05 -2.16
CA LEU A 88 -1.35 -1.29 -1.38
C LEU A 88 -2.77 -1.56 -0.87
N ARG A 89 -3.46 -0.54 -0.35
CA ARG A 89 -4.85 -0.66 0.12
C ARG A 89 -5.83 -0.94 -1.01
N THR A 90 -5.65 -0.32 -2.17
CA THR A 90 -6.44 -0.61 -3.38
C THR A 90 -6.20 -2.04 -3.85
N ALA A 91 -4.95 -2.48 -3.76
CA ALA A 91 -4.54 -3.86 -3.99
C ALA A 91 -5.02 -4.83 -2.89
N GLY A 92 -5.68 -4.38 -1.82
CA GLY A 92 -6.18 -5.26 -0.75
C GLY A 92 -5.08 -5.88 0.13
N ILE A 93 -3.88 -5.28 0.15
CA ILE A 93 -2.74 -5.71 0.96
C ILE A 93 -2.76 -4.90 2.28
N ARG A 94 -2.47 -5.57 3.40
CA ARG A 94 -2.43 -4.91 4.71
C ARG A 94 -1.07 -4.27 4.95
N ILE A 95 -1.07 -3.15 5.68
CA ILE A 95 0.14 -2.45 6.11
C ILE A 95 0.34 -2.73 7.60
N LYS A 96 1.56 -3.09 7.99
CA LYS A 96 1.88 -3.45 9.37
C LYS A 96 1.57 -2.30 10.33
N GLY A 97 0.96 -2.62 11.47
CA GLY A 97 0.58 -1.65 12.51
C GLY A 97 -0.75 -0.91 12.26
N GLU A 98 -1.44 -1.13 11.14
CA GLU A 98 -2.82 -0.65 10.96
C GLU A 98 -3.84 -1.53 11.70
N SER A 99 -3.52 -2.81 11.88
CA SER A 99 -4.37 -3.84 12.53
C SER A 99 -4.29 -3.85 14.07
N GLU A 100 -3.32 -3.15 14.67
CA GLU A 100 -3.09 -3.12 16.12
C GLU A 100 -3.82 -1.97 16.84
N LYS A 101 -4.46 -1.08 16.08
CA LYS A 101 -5.31 -0.01 16.62
C LYS A 101 -6.75 -0.51 16.70
N CYS A 102 -7.03 -1.37 17.68
CA CYS A 102 -8.39 -1.74 18.07
C CYS A 102 -8.63 -1.40 19.54
#